data_AF-A0A8J4U932-F1
#
_entry.id   AF-A0A8J4U932-F1
#
_cell.length_a   1.000
_cell.length_b   1.000
_cell.length_c   1.000
_cell.angle_alpha   90.00
_cell.angle_beta   90.00
_cell.angle_gamma   90.00
#
_symmetry.space_group_name_H-M   'P 1'
#
loop_
_entity.id
_entity.type
_entity.pdbx_description
1 polymer ?
#
loop_
_entity_poly.entity_id
_entity_poly.type
_entity_poly.pdbx_seq_one_letter_code
_entity_poly.pdbx_strand_id
1 'polypeptide(L)'
;MESPAQKRTSRGGVSSVLSPARITRLQEKEDLSNLNDRLAVYIDKVRSLEVENAGLRMRITESETEVSRELGGMKAAYENELADARKTLDSVAKERARLQLELSKIREDYKELKARNSKKEADLESALARLKDLEALLNSKDASLTTALGEKRSLEAEVRDLKAQLAKLEGSLNDAKKQLQDEMLRRVDAENRIQTLKEELEFQKNIYSEEQRESKRRHESRIVEVDSGRQQEFESKLADALMELRAQHEDQLRIYKEEIEKTYNAKLDNARQSADRNSHLVGAAHEELQQTRVRLESMSGQLSQLQKQLAAREAKVRELEESLSRERDLMRRRLEEKEKEMADMRHRMQQQLDEYQELLDIKLALDMEISAYRKLLEGEEERLRLSPSPPPGRVISVTRTSGSGTQTQTRLAQSSSTRTSSGSAKKRRLNDTDSEASSVTGGTVTRTRISQQASASGRVTVDEVDLEGKYVRLSNKSDQDQSLGHWQVKRQVGSGTPIIFKFPPKFTLKAGQTVT
;
A
#
# COMPACT_ATOMS: atom_id res chain seq x y z
N MET A 1 1.87 -27.94 207.59
CA MET A 1 2.51 -26.62 207.79
C MET A 1 1.40 -25.62 208.09
N GLU A 2 1.46 -24.83 209.15
CA GLU A 2 2.27 -24.97 210.37
C GLU A 2 1.63 -24.21 211.54
N SER A 3 2.12 -24.44 212.76
CA SER A 3 1.65 -23.81 214.00
C SER A 3 2.78 -22.92 214.58
N PRO A 4 2.88 -22.64 215.90
CA PRO A 4 2.05 -21.72 216.69
C PRO A 4 2.87 -20.67 217.49
N ALA A 5 2.20 -19.67 218.08
CA ALA A 5 2.54 -19.02 219.37
C ALA A 5 1.34 -18.18 219.84
N GLN A 6 0.87 -18.06 221.10
CA GLN A 6 1.40 -18.24 222.48
C GLN A 6 2.46 -17.25 222.99
N LYS A 7 2.04 -16.30 223.86
CA LYS A 7 2.42 -16.17 225.30
C LYS A 7 1.78 -14.91 225.94
N ARG A 8 1.10 -15.02 227.10
CA ARG A 8 1.55 -14.69 228.49
C ARG A 8 1.79 -13.18 228.75
N THR A 9 1.55 -12.58 229.93
CA THR A 9 1.12 -13.08 231.27
C THR A 9 0.62 -11.92 232.15
N SER A 10 -0.20 -12.21 233.16
CA SER A 10 -0.23 -11.45 234.43
C SER A 10 -0.48 -12.36 235.64
N ARG A 11 0.03 -11.96 236.81
CA ARG A 11 -0.21 -12.55 238.14
C ARG A 11 -1.37 -11.81 238.84
N GLY A 12 -2.04 -12.30 239.88
CA GLY A 12 -1.90 -13.56 240.62
C GLY A 12 -1.58 -13.37 242.11
N GLY A 13 -2.51 -13.75 243.00
CA GLY A 13 -2.38 -13.72 244.48
C GLY A 13 -3.10 -12.53 245.15
N VAL A 14 -3.47 -12.56 246.45
CA VAL A 14 -3.34 -13.60 247.51
C VAL A 14 -4.46 -13.40 248.57
N SER A 15 -4.83 -14.45 249.33
CA SER A 15 -5.48 -14.45 250.68
C SER A 15 -6.91 -13.87 250.85
N SER A 16 -7.69 -14.23 251.89
CA SER A 16 -7.71 -15.43 252.75
C SER A 16 -9.03 -15.56 253.55
N VAL A 17 -9.58 -16.79 253.56
CA VAL A 17 -10.43 -17.48 254.57
C VAL A 17 -10.74 -16.77 255.90
N LEU A 18 -12.03 -16.71 256.31
CA LEU A 18 -12.59 -17.35 257.53
C LEU A 18 -14.06 -16.96 257.87
N SER A 19 -14.74 -17.85 258.61
CA SER A 19 -16.00 -17.61 259.33
C SER A 19 -15.96 -18.40 260.65
N PRO A 20 -16.48 -17.86 261.77
CA PRO A 20 -17.73 -18.41 262.35
C PRO A 20 -18.63 -17.31 262.98
N ALA A 21 -19.98 -17.34 262.99
CA ALA A 21 -20.98 -18.41 263.18
C ALA A 21 -21.29 -18.74 264.66
N ARG A 22 -22.47 -18.29 265.15
CA ARG A 22 -23.18 -18.87 266.32
C ARG A 22 -24.69 -18.52 266.37
N ILE A 23 -25.45 -18.88 265.33
CA ILE A 23 -26.94 -18.84 265.33
C ILE A 23 -27.48 -20.24 264.96
N THR A 24 -28.65 -20.59 265.47
CA THR A 24 -29.01 -21.99 265.79
C THR A 24 -29.80 -22.73 264.71
N ARG A 25 -29.09 -23.50 263.86
CA ARG A 25 -29.44 -24.79 263.18
C ARG A 25 -30.81 -25.02 262.51
N LEU A 26 -31.79 -24.12 262.58
CA LEU A 26 -33.11 -24.29 261.96
C LEU A 26 -33.18 -23.67 260.56
N GLN A 27 -32.51 -22.52 260.37
CA GLN A 27 -32.54 -21.71 259.14
C GLN A 27 -32.02 -22.47 257.90
N GLU A 28 -30.91 -23.20 258.01
CA GLU A 28 -30.15 -23.77 256.88
C GLU A 28 -30.96 -24.70 255.96
N LYS A 29 -32.06 -25.29 256.47
CA LYS A 29 -32.92 -26.20 255.69
C LYS A 29 -33.84 -25.44 254.74
N GLU A 30 -34.23 -24.22 255.08
CA GLU A 30 -35.19 -23.41 254.32
C GLU A 30 -34.51 -22.76 253.10
N ASP A 31 -33.29 -22.23 253.31
CA ASP A 31 -32.45 -21.65 252.25
C ASP A 31 -32.11 -22.66 251.13
N LEU A 32 -31.87 -23.93 251.49
CA LEU A 32 -31.57 -24.99 250.51
C LEU A 32 -32.77 -25.34 249.60
N SER A 33 -34.01 -25.22 250.07
CA SER A 33 -35.19 -25.39 249.21
C SER A 33 -35.28 -24.23 248.21
N ASN A 34 -35.18 -23.01 248.73
CA ASN A 34 -35.29 -21.76 247.98
C ASN A 34 -34.21 -21.65 246.87
N LEU A 35 -33.03 -22.24 247.08
CA LEU A 35 -31.98 -22.34 246.07
C LEU A 35 -32.33 -23.31 244.93
N ASN A 36 -32.94 -24.46 245.22
CA ASN A 36 -33.32 -25.47 244.22
C ASN A 36 -34.44 -24.98 243.29
N ASP A 37 -35.48 -24.33 243.83
CA ASP A 37 -36.59 -23.79 243.04
C ASP A 37 -36.08 -22.72 242.06
N ARG A 38 -35.13 -21.90 242.51
CA ARG A 38 -34.45 -20.89 241.68
C ARG A 38 -33.60 -21.53 240.57
N LEU A 39 -33.00 -22.69 240.84
CA LEU A 39 -32.24 -23.48 239.87
C LEU A 39 -33.13 -24.07 238.77
N ALA A 40 -34.33 -24.54 239.11
CA ALA A 40 -35.32 -25.04 238.15
C ALA A 40 -35.75 -23.94 237.16
N VAL A 41 -36.08 -22.74 237.66
CA VAL A 41 -36.42 -21.57 236.82
C VAL A 41 -35.28 -21.20 235.86
N TYR A 42 -34.02 -21.30 236.29
CA TYR A 42 -32.87 -21.10 235.41
C TYR A 42 -32.75 -22.20 234.33
N ILE A 43 -32.97 -23.47 234.67
CA ILE A 43 -32.90 -24.59 233.71
C ILE A 43 -33.97 -24.44 232.62
N ASP A 44 -35.21 -24.12 232.99
CA ASP A 44 -36.27 -23.92 232.00
C ASP A 44 -36.06 -22.64 231.17
N LYS A 45 -35.45 -21.59 231.72
CA LYS A 45 -35.05 -20.42 230.91
C LYS A 45 -33.89 -20.73 229.96
N VAL A 46 -32.93 -21.58 230.35
CA VAL A 46 -31.88 -22.07 229.44
C VAL A 46 -32.50 -22.89 228.32
N ARG A 47 -33.39 -23.85 228.60
CA ARG A 47 -34.11 -24.61 227.56
C ARG A 47 -34.91 -23.71 226.60
N SER A 48 -35.58 -22.68 227.13
CA SER A 48 -36.24 -21.65 226.31
C SER A 48 -35.25 -21.00 225.34
N LEU A 49 -34.06 -20.61 225.81
CA LEU A 49 -33.03 -19.98 224.99
C LEU A 49 -32.34 -20.95 224.03
N GLU A 50 -32.24 -22.25 224.37
CA GLU A 50 -31.72 -23.30 223.48
C GLU A 50 -32.68 -23.56 222.31
N VAL A 51 -33.99 -23.68 222.57
CA VAL A 51 -35.02 -23.80 221.53
C VAL A 51 -35.09 -22.54 220.66
N GLU A 52 -34.99 -21.35 221.27
CA GLU A 52 -34.95 -20.08 220.53
C GLU A 52 -33.69 -19.98 219.66
N ASN A 53 -32.51 -20.39 220.16
CA ASN A 53 -31.28 -20.47 219.38
C ASN A 53 -31.38 -21.50 218.24
N ALA A 54 -32.04 -22.64 218.45
CA ALA A 54 -32.28 -23.62 217.39
C ALA A 54 -33.19 -23.04 216.29
N GLY A 55 -34.29 -22.36 216.66
CA GLY A 55 -35.19 -21.68 215.72
C GLY A 55 -34.60 -20.43 215.04
N LEU A 56 -33.58 -19.81 215.64
CA LEU A 56 -32.78 -18.76 215.00
C LEU A 56 -31.75 -19.36 214.04
N ARG A 57 -31.07 -20.45 214.41
CA ARG A 57 -30.15 -21.17 213.51
C ARG A 57 -30.87 -21.73 212.28
N MET A 58 -32.05 -22.31 212.45
CA MET A 58 -32.91 -22.74 211.33
C MET A 58 -33.21 -21.57 210.39
N ARG A 59 -33.71 -20.45 210.91
CA ARG A 59 -34.00 -19.25 210.09
C ARG A 59 -32.78 -18.64 209.42
N ILE A 60 -31.60 -18.71 210.03
CA ILE A 60 -30.34 -18.34 209.38
C ILE A 60 -30.08 -19.27 208.19
N THR A 61 -30.08 -20.60 208.39
CA THR A 61 -29.86 -21.56 207.29
C THR A 61 -30.93 -21.49 206.20
N GLU A 62 -32.19 -21.26 206.57
CA GLU A 62 -33.30 -21.03 205.64
C GLU A 62 -33.00 -19.78 204.79
N SER A 63 -32.74 -18.63 205.41
CA SER A 63 -32.41 -17.39 204.69
C SER A 63 -31.13 -17.49 203.84
N GLU A 64 -30.10 -18.22 204.29
CA GLU A 64 -28.90 -18.49 203.50
C GLU A 64 -29.22 -19.35 202.27
N THR A 65 -30.11 -20.34 202.39
CA THR A 65 -30.57 -21.16 201.25
C THR A 65 -31.50 -20.39 200.32
N GLU A 66 -32.36 -19.51 200.84
CA GLU A 66 -33.23 -18.63 200.05
C GLU A 66 -32.41 -17.64 199.24
N VAL A 67 -31.50 -16.89 199.87
CA VAL A 67 -30.57 -15.98 199.19
C VAL A 67 -29.70 -16.73 198.18
N SER A 68 -29.22 -17.94 198.50
CA SER A 68 -28.48 -18.77 197.54
C SER A 68 -29.33 -19.19 196.34
N ARG A 69 -30.62 -19.50 196.55
CA ARG A 69 -31.57 -19.86 195.49
C ARG A 69 -31.96 -18.67 194.64
N GLU A 70 -32.11 -17.49 195.22
CA GLU A 70 -32.38 -16.23 194.52
C GLU A 70 -31.18 -15.77 193.71
N LEU A 71 -29.97 -15.78 194.29
CA LEU A 71 -28.72 -15.54 193.56
C LEU A 71 -28.53 -16.54 192.41
N GLY A 72 -28.84 -17.83 192.64
CA GLY A 72 -28.82 -18.85 191.60
C GLY A 72 -29.84 -18.59 190.47
N GLY A 73 -31.06 -18.20 190.83
CA GLY A 73 -32.11 -17.86 189.86
C GLY A 73 -31.81 -16.59 189.06
N MET A 74 -31.32 -15.54 189.72
CA MET A 74 -30.92 -14.28 189.09
C MET A 74 -29.69 -14.46 188.19
N LYS A 75 -28.72 -15.27 188.62
CA LYS A 75 -27.61 -15.71 187.76
C LYS A 75 -28.13 -16.47 186.53
N ALA A 76 -29.02 -17.44 186.71
CA ALA A 76 -29.58 -18.20 185.59
C ALA A 76 -30.40 -17.32 184.63
N ALA A 77 -31.11 -16.31 185.13
CA ALA A 77 -31.80 -15.32 184.29
C ALA A 77 -30.79 -14.54 183.43
N TYR A 78 -29.74 -13.97 184.02
CA TYR A 78 -28.70 -13.27 183.27
C TYR A 78 -27.91 -14.19 182.32
N GLU A 79 -27.65 -15.44 182.68
CA GLU A 79 -27.00 -16.42 181.78
C GLU A 79 -27.90 -16.76 180.58
N ASN A 80 -29.23 -16.83 180.76
CA ASN A 80 -30.20 -17.00 179.67
C ASN A 80 -30.30 -15.75 178.78
N GLU A 81 -30.48 -14.56 179.36
CA GLU A 81 -30.52 -13.29 178.62
C GLU A 81 -29.24 -13.08 177.79
N LEU A 82 -28.07 -13.38 178.37
CA LEU A 82 -26.78 -13.28 177.71
C LEU A 82 -26.58 -14.38 176.65
N ALA A 83 -27.20 -15.54 176.80
CA ALA A 83 -27.25 -16.57 175.77
C ALA A 83 -28.15 -16.16 174.58
N ASP A 84 -29.31 -15.54 174.83
CA ASP A 84 -30.22 -15.08 173.78
C ASP A 84 -29.69 -13.82 173.07
N ALA A 85 -29.01 -12.92 173.79
CA ALA A 85 -28.25 -11.81 173.20
C ALA A 85 -27.12 -12.32 172.29
N ARG A 86 -26.46 -13.43 172.64
CA ARG A 86 -25.48 -14.10 171.76
C ARG A 86 -26.14 -14.72 170.52
N LYS A 87 -27.25 -15.47 170.68
CA LYS A 87 -27.99 -16.08 169.55
C LYS A 87 -28.46 -15.02 168.55
N THR A 88 -28.99 -13.90 169.04
CA THR A 88 -29.46 -12.80 168.17
C THR A 88 -28.30 -12.09 167.49
N LEU A 89 -27.19 -11.83 168.18
CA LEU A 89 -25.96 -11.29 167.59
C LEU A 89 -25.40 -12.23 166.50
N ASP A 90 -25.36 -13.55 166.75
CA ASP A 90 -24.94 -14.54 165.74
C ASP A 90 -25.89 -14.60 164.53
N SER A 91 -27.19 -14.42 164.74
CA SER A 91 -28.17 -14.34 163.64
C SER A 91 -27.96 -13.09 162.79
N VAL A 92 -27.84 -11.92 163.43
CA VAL A 92 -27.55 -10.66 162.74
C VAL A 92 -26.19 -10.69 162.04
N ALA A 93 -25.18 -11.37 162.61
CA ALA A 93 -23.89 -11.57 161.96
C ALA A 93 -24.01 -12.43 160.69
N LYS A 94 -24.81 -13.52 160.73
CA LYS A 94 -25.09 -14.37 159.56
C LYS A 94 -25.87 -13.62 158.47
N GLU A 95 -26.91 -12.87 158.84
CA GLU A 95 -27.69 -12.05 157.92
C GLU A 95 -26.85 -10.93 157.29
N ARG A 96 -26.03 -10.23 158.09
CA ARG A 96 -25.08 -9.24 157.59
C ARG A 96 -24.07 -9.85 156.62
N ALA A 97 -23.50 -11.00 156.93
CA ALA A 97 -22.57 -11.69 156.04
C ALA A 97 -23.25 -12.13 154.73
N ARG A 98 -24.48 -12.65 154.81
CA ARG A 98 -25.30 -12.99 153.64
C ARG A 98 -25.58 -11.77 152.77
N LEU A 99 -26.06 -10.67 153.35
CA LEU A 99 -26.34 -9.42 152.63
C LEU A 99 -25.06 -8.81 152.03
N GLN A 100 -23.90 -8.96 152.67
CA GLN A 100 -22.61 -8.56 152.10
C GLN A 100 -22.22 -9.41 150.88
N LEU A 101 -22.48 -10.72 150.89
CA LEU A 101 -22.25 -11.60 149.73
C LEU A 101 -23.23 -11.30 148.59
N GLU A 102 -24.53 -11.13 148.88
CA GLU A 102 -25.55 -10.74 147.89
C GLU A 102 -25.23 -9.37 147.26
N LEU A 103 -24.81 -8.39 148.07
CA LEU A 103 -24.38 -7.08 147.61
C LEU A 103 -23.06 -7.12 146.81
N SER A 104 -22.12 -8.01 147.15
CA SER A 104 -20.90 -8.23 146.36
C SER A 104 -21.25 -8.79 144.99
N LYS A 105 -22.09 -9.85 144.95
CA LYS A 105 -22.55 -10.46 143.71
C LYS A 105 -23.29 -9.45 142.82
N ILE A 106 -24.23 -8.68 143.36
CA ILE A 106 -24.98 -7.67 142.58
C ILE A 106 -24.04 -6.59 142.01
N ARG A 107 -22.94 -6.24 142.69
CA ARG A 107 -21.92 -5.33 142.16
C ARG A 107 -21.09 -5.95 141.04
N GLU A 108 -20.82 -7.25 141.11
CA GLU A 108 -20.14 -8.00 140.04
C GLU A 108 -21.05 -8.17 138.83
N ASP A 109 -22.28 -8.65 139.01
CA ASP A 109 -23.33 -8.75 137.99
C ASP A 109 -23.54 -7.39 137.28
N TYR A 110 -23.62 -6.27 138.03
CA TYR A 110 -23.74 -4.92 137.47
C TYR A 110 -22.50 -4.50 136.67
N LYS A 111 -21.29 -4.82 137.15
CA LYS A 111 -20.02 -4.51 136.48
C LYS A 111 -19.90 -5.27 135.15
N GLU A 112 -20.27 -6.55 135.13
CA GLU A 112 -20.33 -7.36 133.91
C GLU A 112 -21.38 -6.84 132.93
N LEU A 113 -22.60 -6.55 133.41
CA LEU A 113 -23.67 -6.03 132.56
C LEU A 113 -23.31 -4.66 131.97
N LYS A 114 -22.66 -3.78 132.74
CA LYS A 114 -22.15 -2.49 132.25
C LYS A 114 -21.03 -2.66 131.22
N ALA A 115 -20.10 -3.59 131.42
CA ALA A 115 -19.05 -3.89 130.45
C ALA A 115 -19.63 -4.50 129.15
N ARG A 116 -20.67 -5.34 129.26
CA ARG A 116 -21.42 -5.90 128.13
C ARG A 116 -22.19 -4.82 127.37
N ASN A 117 -22.82 -3.87 128.08
CA ASN A 117 -23.53 -2.75 127.47
C ASN A 117 -22.56 -1.83 126.72
N SER A 118 -21.44 -1.43 127.35
CA SER A 118 -20.40 -0.61 126.72
C SER A 118 -19.80 -1.25 125.46
N LYS A 119 -19.62 -2.58 125.44
CA LYS A 119 -19.27 -3.31 124.20
C LYS A 119 -20.36 -3.23 123.14
N LYS A 120 -21.64 -3.31 123.52
CA LYS A 120 -22.76 -3.22 122.57
C LYS A 120 -23.00 -1.81 122.04
N GLU A 121 -22.69 -0.78 122.82
CA GLU A 121 -22.66 0.61 122.38
C GLU A 121 -21.54 0.82 121.35
N ALA A 122 -20.33 0.33 121.60
CA ALA A 122 -19.22 0.39 120.63
C ALA A 122 -19.47 -0.46 119.36
N ASP A 123 -20.08 -1.65 119.48
CA ASP A 123 -20.51 -2.47 118.34
C ASP A 123 -21.53 -1.69 117.47
N LEU A 124 -22.49 -1.00 118.10
CA LEU A 124 -23.52 -0.21 117.44
C LEU A 124 -22.94 1.04 116.76
N GLU A 125 -22.04 1.77 117.40
CA GLU A 125 -21.33 2.90 116.79
C GLU A 125 -20.53 2.46 115.56
N SER A 126 -19.84 1.32 115.63
CA SER A 126 -19.12 0.75 114.48
C SER A 126 -20.06 0.33 113.34
N ALA A 127 -21.24 -0.23 113.67
CA ALA A 127 -22.26 -0.56 112.68
C ALA A 127 -22.86 0.70 112.02
N LEU A 128 -23.15 1.75 112.79
CA LEU A 128 -23.68 3.02 112.29
C LEU A 128 -22.66 3.79 111.43
N ALA A 129 -21.37 3.69 111.73
CA ALA A 129 -20.30 4.24 110.87
C ALA A 129 -20.30 3.53 109.50
N ARG A 130 -20.24 2.19 109.49
CA ARG A 130 -20.27 1.38 108.25
C ARG A 130 -21.54 1.61 107.43
N LEU A 131 -22.67 1.84 108.09
CA LEU A 131 -23.94 2.14 107.41
C LEU A 131 -23.82 3.45 106.62
N LYS A 132 -23.27 4.52 107.22
CA LYS A 132 -23.02 5.79 106.53
C LYS A 132 -22.02 5.66 105.38
N ASP A 133 -20.97 4.85 105.55
CA ASP A 133 -19.99 4.58 104.48
C ASP A 133 -20.67 3.88 103.28
N LEU A 134 -21.58 2.94 103.54
CA LEU A 134 -22.36 2.25 102.52
C LEU A 134 -23.41 3.15 101.86
N GLU A 135 -24.08 4.04 102.60
CA GLU A 135 -24.97 5.07 102.05
C GLU A 135 -24.20 6.04 101.14
N ALA A 136 -23.02 6.50 101.54
CA ALA A 136 -22.17 7.36 100.73
C ALA A 136 -21.70 6.64 99.44
N LEU A 137 -21.33 5.36 99.54
CA LEU A 137 -20.98 4.54 98.39
C LEU A 137 -22.17 4.32 97.44
N LEU A 138 -23.37 4.06 97.96
CA LEU A 138 -24.59 3.90 97.18
C LEU A 138 -24.92 5.18 96.40
N ASN A 139 -24.97 6.32 97.08
CA ASN A 139 -25.19 7.63 96.45
C ASN A 139 -24.15 7.94 95.35
N SER A 140 -22.88 7.55 95.57
CA SER A 140 -21.81 7.67 94.56
C SER A 140 -22.06 6.77 93.33
N LYS A 141 -22.56 5.55 93.53
CA LYS A 141 -22.92 4.63 92.44
C LYS A 141 -24.17 5.09 91.67
N ASP A 142 -25.19 5.60 92.36
CA ASP A 142 -26.40 6.11 91.72
C ASP A 142 -26.12 7.38 90.90
N ALA A 143 -25.24 8.27 91.38
CA ALA A 143 -24.74 9.40 90.59
C ALA A 143 -23.97 8.93 89.34
N SER A 144 -23.05 7.97 89.49
CA SER A 144 -22.28 7.40 88.38
C SER A 144 -23.18 6.70 87.34
N LEU A 145 -24.20 5.97 87.79
CA LEU A 145 -25.19 5.32 86.93
C LEU A 145 -26.07 6.35 86.21
N THR A 146 -26.44 7.44 86.87
CA THR A 146 -27.20 8.55 86.27
C THR A 146 -26.40 9.21 85.15
N THR A 147 -25.11 9.49 85.36
CA THR A 147 -24.21 10.01 84.31
C THR A 147 -24.08 9.04 83.13
N ALA A 148 -23.82 7.75 83.38
CA ALA A 148 -23.68 6.75 82.33
C ALA A 148 -24.99 6.55 81.52
N LEU A 149 -26.16 6.69 82.16
CA LEU A 149 -27.44 6.72 81.44
C LEU A 149 -27.66 8.01 80.63
N GLY A 150 -27.07 9.13 81.05
CA GLY A 150 -27.01 10.37 80.26
C GLY A 150 -26.15 10.20 79.01
N GLU A 151 -24.90 9.74 79.17
CA GLU A 151 -23.95 9.46 78.09
C GLU A 151 -24.52 8.43 77.09
N LYS A 152 -25.17 7.37 77.58
CA LYS A 152 -25.88 6.42 76.71
C LYS A 152 -26.95 7.12 75.86
N ARG A 153 -27.72 8.04 76.43
CA ARG A 153 -28.78 8.76 75.70
C ARG A 153 -28.24 9.72 74.64
N SER A 154 -27.10 10.38 74.88
CA SER A 154 -26.44 11.23 73.87
C SER A 154 -25.83 10.38 72.75
N LEU A 155 -25.11 9.31 73.07
CA LEU A 155 -24.57 8.37 72.07
C LEU A 155 -25.69 7.71 71.24
N GLU A 156 -26.83 7.37 71.85
CA GLU A 156 -28.00 6.90 71.10
C GLU A 156 -28.60 7.98 70.18
N ALA A 157 -28.49 9.28 70.52
CA ALA A 157 -28.92 10.38 69.65
C ALA A 157 -27.95 10.55 68.46
N GLU A 158 -26.65 10.60 68.72
CA GLU A 158 -25.60 10.64 67.68
C GLU A 158 -25.74 9.45 66.70
N VAL A 159 -26.03 8.25 67.20
CA VAL A 159 -26.28 7.07 66.35
C VAL A 159 -27.58 7.18 65.53
N ARG A 160 -28.62 7.89 65.99
CA ARG A 160 -29.82 8.19 65.19
C ARG A 160 -29.49 9.22 64.10
N ASP A 161 -28.76 10.27 64.45
CA ASP A 161 -28.41 11.36 63.52
C ASP A 161 -27.45 10.88 62.43
N LEU A 162 -26.44 10.07 62.77
CA LEU A 162 -25.56 9.42 61.80
C LEU A 162 -26.32 8.47 60.87
N LYS A 163 -27.31 7.72 61.37
CA LYS A 163 -28.19 6.89 60.52
C LYS A 163 -29.06 7.73 59.58
N ALA A 164 -29.57 8.88 60.04
CA ALA A 164 -30.32 9.80 59.20
C ALA A 164 -29.43 10.45 58.12
N GLN A 165 -28.18 10.78 58.45
CA GLN A 165 -27.19 11.26 57.47
C GLN A 165 -26.84 10.19 56.43
N LEU A 166 -26.60 8.94 56.85
CA LEU A 166 -26.36 7.82 55.94
C LEU A 166 -27.55 7.59 55.00
N ALA A 167 -28.77 7.50 55.51
CA ALA A 167 -29.97 7.33 54.69
C ALA A 167 -30.17 8.49 53.67
N LYS A 168 -29.82 9.73 54.05
CA LYS A 168 -29.83 10.89 53.15
C LYS A 168 -28.76 10.78 52.06
N LEU A 169 -27.56 10.31 52.40
CA LEU A 169 -26.48 10.07 51.44
C LEU A 169 -26.83 8.93 50.48
N GLU A 170 -27.35 7.82 50.98
CA GLU A 170 -27.84 6.69 50.18
C GLU A 170 -28.96 7.12 49.20
N GLY A 171 -29.89 7.96 49.65
CA GLY A 171 -30.89 8.61 48.79
C GLY A 171 -30.23 9.39 47.66
N SER A 172 -29.36 10.36 47.98
CA SER A 172 -28.68 11.18 46.97
C SER A 172 -27.80 10.37 46.01
N LEU A 173 -27.21 9.26 46.46
CA LEU A 173 -26.44 8.33 45.64
C LEU A 173 -27.34 7.58 44.65
N ASN A 174 -28.55 7.21 45.07
CA ASN A 174 -29.51 6.54 44.19
C ASN A 174 -30.15 7.52 43.18
N ASP A 175 -30.41 8.77 43.59
CA ASP A 175 -30.81 9.83 42.66
C ASP A 175 -29.72 10.11 41.61
N ALA A 176 -28.45 10.20 42.02
CA ALA A 176 -27.32 10.39 41.11
C ALA A 176 -27.13 9.20 40.15
N LYS A 177 -27.28 7.96 40.63
CA LYS A 177 -27.28 6.75 39.77
C LYS A 177 -28.41 6.78 38.75
N LYS A 178 -29.61 7.20 39.16
CA LYS A 178 -30.76 7.33 38.25
C LYS A 178 -30.51 8.41 37.20
N GLN A 179 -30.03 9.59 37.59
CA GLN A 179 -29.67 10.66 36.65
C GLN A 179 -28.61 10.19 35.64
N LEU A 180 -27.62 9.40 36.07
CA LEU A 180 -26.64 8.79 35.18
C LEU A 180 -27.27 7.77 34.21
N GLN A 181 -28.23 6.97 34.67
CA GLN A 181 -28.98 6.04 33.81
C GLN A 181 -29.84 6.77 32.78
N ASP A 182 -30.58 7.80 33.20
CA ASP A 182 -31.41 8.65 32.34
C ASP A 182 -30.55 9.36 31.28
N GLU A 183 -29.35 9.84 31.64
CA GLU A 183 -28.43 10.50 30.71
C GLU A 183 -27.69 9.53 29.79
N MET A 184 -27.35 8.32 30.24
CA MET A 184 -26.86 7.24 29.37
C MET A 184 -27.89 6.85 28.31
N LEU A 185 -29.17 6.77 28.69
CA LEU A 185 -30.27 6.50 27.74
C LEU A 185 -30.38 7.61 26.70
N ARG A 186 -30.43 8.88 27.13
CA ARG A 186 -30.44 10.05 26.22
C ARG A 186 -29.25 10.07 25.27
N ARG A 187 -28.04 9.71 25.75
CA ARG A 187 -26.85 9.59 24.90
C ARG A 187 -27.04 8.52 23.83
N VAL A 188 -27.54 7.34 24.19
CA VAL A 188 -27.80 6.25 23.22
C VAL A 188 -28.86 6.66 22.21
N ASP A 189 -29.95 7.31 22.62
CA ASP A 189 -30.98 7.84 21.72
C ASP A 189 -30.43 8.90 20.75
N ALA A 190 -29.54 9.77 21.23
CA ALA A 190 -28.84 10.76 20.41
C ALA A 190 -27.86 10.11 19.42
N GLU A 191 -27.10 9.08 19.84
CA GLU A 191 -26.19 8.33 18.99
C GLU A 191 -26.95 7.55 17.89
N ASN A 192 -28.08 6.92 18.24
CA ASN A 192 -28.99 6.28 17.29
C ASN A 192 -29.54 7.28 16.26
N ARG A 193 -29.96 8.47 16.71
CA ARG A 193 -30.48 9.52 15.82
C ARG A 193 -29.40 10.12 14.92
N ILE A 194 -28.18 10.28 15.42
CA ILE A 194 -27.00 10.65 14.62
C ILE A 194 -26.70 9.58 13.57
N GLN A 195 -26.84 8.30 13.92
CA GLN A 195 -26.62 7.21 12.97
C GLN A 195 -27.67 7.20 11.85
N THR A 196 -28.95 7.35 12.19
CA THR A 196 -30.04 7.49 11.20
C THR A 196 -29.79 8.68 10.25
N LEU A 197 -29.35 9.83 10.78
CA LEU A 197 -29.05 11.02 9.96
C LEU A 197 -27.79 10.85 9.07
N LYS A 198 -26.82 10.01 9.46
CA LYS A 198 -25.70 9.65 8.57
C LYS A 198 -26.17 8.77 7.42
N GLU A 199 -27.00 7.78 7.71
CA GLU A 199 -27.56 6.85 6.73
C GLU A 199 -28.46 7.58 5.73
N GLU A 200 -29.29 8.52 6.21
CA GLU A 200 -30.06 9.43 5.34
C GLU A 200 -29.15 10.33 4.47
N LEU A 201 -28.11 10.93 5.06
CA LEU A 201 -27.15 11.75 4.31
C LEU A 201 -26.36 10.95 3.27
N GLU A 202 -26.03 9.69 3.53
CA GLU A 202 -25.36 8.80 2.60
C GLU A 202 -26.29 8.34 1.49
N PHE A 203 -27.56 8.02 1.81
CA PHE A 203 -28.61 7.77 0.83
C PHE A 203 -28.86 8.97 -0.09
N GLN A 204 -28.99 10.18 0.46
CA GLN A 204 -29.12 11.41 -0.32
C GLN A 204 -27.90 11.66 -1.22
N LYS A 205 -26.67 11.48 -0.70
CA LYS A 205 -25.44 11.58 -1.53
C LYS A 205 -25.43 10.58 -2.67
N ASN A 206 -25.86 9.34 -2.42
CA ASN A 206 -25.92 8.31 -3.45
C ASN A 206 -26.94 8.69 -4.53
N ILE A 207 -28.14 9.15 -4.18
CA ILE A 207 -29.13 9.69 -5.12
C ILE A 207 -28.54 10.84 -5.95
N TYR A 208 -27.95 11.87 -5.33
CA TYR A 208 -27.34 12.98 -6.07
C TYR A 208 -26.17 12.53 -6.96
N SER A 209 -25.45 11.47 -6.59
CA SER A 209 -24.38 10.91 -7.42
C SER A 209 -24.94 10.16 -8.64
N GLU A 210 -26.06 9.45 -8.48
CA GLU A 210 -26.75 8.77 -9.58
C GLU A 210 -27.44 9.77 -10.50
N GLU A 211 -28.12 10.78 -9.97
CA GLU A 211 -28.72 11.88 -10.73
C GLU A 211 -27.64 12.63 -11.54
N GLN A 212 -26.50 12.95 -10.92
CA GLN A 212 -25.36 13.52 -11.66
C GLN A 212 -24.83 12.56 -12.73
N ARG A 213 -24.76 11.25 -12.45
CA ARG A 213 -24.28 10.23 -13.41
C ARG A 213 -25.26 10.02 -14.56
N GLU A 214 -26.56 10.18 -14.33
CA GLU A 214 -27.57 10.13 -15.38
C GLU A 214 -27.61 11.44 -16.18
N SER A 215 -27.58 12.59 -15.52
CA SER A 215 -27.47 13.91 -16.16
C SER A 215 -26.23 14.03 -17.05
N LYS A 216 -25.07 13.54 -16.56
CA LYS A 216 -23.85 13.40 -17.37
C LYS A 216 -24.06 12.47 -18.58
N ARG A 217 -24.64 11.28 -18.40
CA ARG A 217 -24.96 10.36 -19.52
C ARG A 217 -25.93 10.98 -20.54
N ARG A 218 -26.97 11.70 -20.11
CA ARG A 218 -27.90 12.43 -20.99
C ARG A 218 -27.20 13.55 -21.77
N HIS A 219 -26.25 14.25 -21.15
CA HIS A 219 -25.47 15.30 -21.82
C HIS A 219 -24.43 14.72 -22.79
N GLU A 220 -23.75 13.64 -22.39
CA GLU A 220 -22.78 12.90 -23.18
C GLU A 220 -23.43 12.27 -24.43
N SER A 221 -24.61 11.65 -24.29
CA SER A 221 -25.44 11.19 -25.41
C SER A 221 -25.74 12.33 -26.39
N ARG A 222 -26.21 13.48 -25.88
CA ARG A 222 -26.51 14.66 -26.72
C ARG A 222 -25.28 15.23 -27.43
N ILE A 223 -24.10 15.18 -26.80
CA ILE A 223 -22.83 15.57 -27.45
C ILE A 223 -22.51 14.57 -28.58
N VAL A 224 -22.59 13.27 -28.32
CA VAL A 224 -22.35 12.22 -29.33
C VAL A 224 -23.37 12.31 -30.48
N GLU A 225 -24.63 12.62 -30.21
CA GLU A 225 -25.67 12.87 -31.23
C GLU A 225 -25.30 14.08 -32.11
N VAL A 226 -24.89 15.20 -31.50
CA VAL A 226 -24.50 16.42 -32.22
C VAL A 226 -23.20 16.23 -33.01
N ASP A 227 -22.20 15.57 -32.45
CA ASP A 227 -20.92 15.35 -33.12
C ASP A 227 -20.99 14.23 -34.16
N SER A 228 -21.84 13.21 -33.97
CA SER A 228 -22.19 12.24 -35.03
C SER A 228 -22.97 12.90 -36.16
N GLY A 229 -23.89 13.82 -35.85
CA GLY A 229 -24.61 14.60 -36.86
C GLY A 229 -23.65 15.50 -37.67
N ARG A 230 -22.74 16.21 -36.99
CA ARG A 230 -21.67 16.99 -37.62
C ARG A 230 -20.74 16.11 -38.46
N GLN A 231 -20.33 14.95 -37.95
CA GLN A 231 -19.47 14.03 -38.70
C GLN A 231 -20.19 13.55 -39.97
N GLN A 232 -21.46 13.17 -39.88
CA GLN A 232 -22.26 12.78 -41.04
C GLN A 232 -22.47 13.94 -42.03
N GLU A 233 -22.64 15.18 -41.54
CA GLU A 233 -22.65 16.39 -42.38
C GLU A 233 -21.30 16.62 -43.09
N PHE A 234 -20.18 16.43 -42.40
CA PHE A 234 -18.84 16.58 -43.00
C PHE A 234 -18.54 15.46 -44.01
N GLU A 235 -18.92 14.21 -43.70
CA GLU A 235 -18.79 13.06 -44.59
C GLU A 235 -19.67 13.21 -45.83
N SER A 236 -20.92 13.70 -45.69
CA SER A 236 -21.78 14.04 -46.84
C SER A 236 -21.15 15.12 -47.69
N LYS A 237 -20.81 16.29 -47.12
CA LYS A 237 -20.23 17.42 -47.88
C LYS A 237 -18.91 17.04 -48.55
N LEU A 238 -18.11 16.16 -47.95
CA LEU A 238 -16.90 15.61 -48.55
C LEU A 238 -17.22 14.61 -49.67
N ALA A 239 -18.21 13.74 -49.51
CA ALA A 239 -18.66 12.83 -50.55
C ALA A 239 -19.27 13.58 -51.75
N ASP A 240 -20.06 14.62 -51.50
CA ASP A 240 -20.66 15.50 -52.51
C ASP A 240 -19.55 16.23 -53.30
N ALA A 241 -18.57 16.84 -52.62
CA ALA A 241 -17.42 17.49 -53.28
C ALA A 241 -16.53 16.51 -54.05
N LEU A 242 -16.34 15.28 -53.56
CA LEU A 242 -15.63 14.22 -54.27
C LEU A 242 -16.42 13.68 -55.47
N MET A 243 -17.75 13.66 -55.40
CA MET A 243 -18.62 13.31 -56.52
C MET A 243 -18.63 14.41 -57.58
N GLU A 244 -18.67 15.69 -57.18
CA GLU A 244 -18.57 16.83 -58.11
C GLU A 244 -17.19 16.83 -58.80
N LEU A 245 -16.09 16.64 -58.07
CA LEU A 245 -14.75 16.53 -58.66
C LEU A 245 -14.63 15.36 -59.65
N ARG A 246 -15.27 14.21 -59.35
CA ARG A 246 -15.36 13.08 -60.29
C ARG A 246 -16.16 13.44 -61.54
N ALA A 247 -17.33 14.05 -61.37
CA ALA A 247 -18.16 14.49 -62.50
C ALA A 247 -17.44 15.54 -63.37
N GLN A 248 -16.72 16.49 -62.77
CA GLN A 248 -15.89 17.46 -63.48
C GLN A 248 -14.75 16.78 -64.27
N HIS A 249 -14.09 15.76 -63.70
CA HIS A 249 -13.07 14.98 -64.41
C HIS A 249 -13.68 14.10 -65.53
N GLU A 250 -14.85 13.49 -65.31
CA GLU A 250 -15.56 12.72 -66.34
C GLU A 250 -16.03 13.63 -67.49
N ASP A 251 -16.48 14.85 -67.20
CA ASP A 251 -16.85 15.84 -68.23
C ASP A 251 -15.63 16.40 -68.96
N GLN A 252 -14.48 16.61 -68.29
CA GLN A 252 -13.23 16.94 -68.97
C GLN A 252 -12.79 15.80 -69.91
N LEU A 253 -12.87 14.54 -69.47
CA LEU A 253 -12.57 13.37 -70.31
C LEU A 253 -13.57 13.23 -71.47
N ARG A 254 -14.85 13.55 -71.26
CA ARG A 254 -15.89 13.59 -72.30
C ARG A 254 -15.58 14.66 -73.34
N ILE A 255 -15.24 15.88 -72.92
CA ILE A 255 -14.86 16.99 -73.80
C ILE A 255 -13.61 16.64 -74.59
N TYR A 256 -12.55 16.13 -73.95
CA TYR A 256 -11.34 15.69 -74.66
C TYR A 256 -11.62 14.55 -75.64
N LYS A 257 -12.49 13.59 -75.31
CA LYS A 257 -12.92 12.54 -76.23
C LYS A 257 -13.69 13.12 -77.43
N GLU A 258 -14.62 14.04 -77.20
CA GLU A 258 -15.33 14.74 -78.27
C GLU A 258 -14.40 15.58 -79.15
N GLU A 259 -13.37 16.23 -78.60
CA GLU A 259 -12.36 16.99 -79.36
C GLU A 259 -11.47 16.06 -80.21
N ILE A 260 -11.09 14.90 -79.67
CA ILE A 260 -10.40 13.86 -80.42
C ILE A 260 -11.27 13.31 -81.55
N GLU A 261 -12.57 13.08 -81.31
CA GLU A 261 -13.52 12.65 -82.34
C GLU A 261 -13.76 13.74 -83.40
N LYS A 262 -13.93 15.00 -83.01
CA LYS A 262 -14.06 16.16 -83.92
C LYS A 262 -12.80 16.31 -84.79
N THR A 263 -11.60 16.22 -84.21
CA THR A 263 -10.33 16.32 -84.96
C THR A 263 -10.02 15.07 -85.80
N TYR A 264 -10.51 13.89 -85.41
CA TYR A 264 -10.43 12.67 -86.21
C TYR A 264 -11.36 12.72 -87.42
N ASN A 265 -12.62 13.13 -87.23
CA ASN A 265 -13.59 13.32 -88.32
C ASN A 265 -13.10 14.41 -89.29
N ALA A 266 -12.59 15.55 -88.78
CA ALA A 266 -11.98 16.57 -89.63
C ALA A 266 -10.79 16.05 -90.44
N LYS A 267 -9.99 15.11 -89.92
CA LYS A 267 -8.91 14.45 -90.68
C LYS A 267 -9.47 13.48 -91.74
N LEU A 268 -10.52 12.71 -91.43
CA LEU A 268 -11.19 11.83 -92.38
C LEU A 268 -11.80 12.61 -93.55
N ASP A 269 -12.50 13.72 -93.28
CA ASP A 269 -13.15 14.50 -94.34
C ASP A 269 -12.14 15.31 -95.16
N ASN A 270 -11.03 15.78 -94.57
CA ASN A 270 -9.91 16.31 -95.34
C ASN A 270 -9.26 15.23 -96.23
N ALA A 271 -9.11 13.99 -95.74
CA ALA A 271 -8.59 12.88 -96.52
C ALA A 271 -9.53 12.48 -97.67
N ARG A 272 -10.86 12.46 -97.44
CA ARG A 272 -11.89 12.29 -98.47
C ARG A 272 -11.80 13.37 -99.54
N GLN A 273 -11.88 14.64 -99.15
CA GLN A 273 -11.74 15.75 -100.12
C GLN A 273 -10.41 15.72 -100.88
N SER A 274 -9.33 15.21 -100.27
CA SER A 274 -8.05 15.02 -100.96
C SER A 274 -8.12 13.88 -101.98
N ALA A 275 -8.80 12.78 -101.65
CA ALA A 275 -9.05 11.68 -102.58
C ALA A 275 -9.99 12.10 -103.73
N ASP A 276 -11.03 12.90 -103.44
CA ASP A 276 -11.97 13.42 -104.44
C ASP A 276 -11.25 14.36 -105.42
N ARG A 277 -10.43 15.30 -104.91
CA ARG A 277 -9.56 16.17 -105.73
C ARG A 277 -8.60 15.35 -106.60
N ASN A 278 -8.00 14.30 -106.04
CA ASN A 278 -7.13 13.39 -106.81
C ASN A 278 -7.92 12.60 -107.88
N SER A 279 -9.15 12.19 -107.58
CA SER A 279 -10.06 11.54 -108.54
C SER A 279 -10.42 12.46 -109.71
N HIS A 280 -10.72 13.74 -109.44
CA HIS A 280 -10.95 14.74 -110.49
C HIS A 280 -9.71 14.98 -111.36
N LEU A 281 -8.51 15.05 -110.76
CA LEU A 281 -7.26 15.17 -111.52
C LEU A 281 -6.97 13.94 -112.40
N VAL A 282 -7.24 12.73 -111.89
CA VAL A 282 -7.14 11.49 -112.68
C VAL A 282 -8.15 11.46 -113.81
N GLY A 283 -9.38 11.95 -113.59
CA GLY A 283 -10.41 12.09 -114.62
C GLY A 283 -9.96 13.02 -115.76
N ALA A 284 -9.53 14.24 -115.43
CA ALA A 284 -9.02 15.21 -116.41
C ALA A 284 -7.85 14.64 -117.24
N ALA A 285 -6.88 14.01 -116.58
CA ALA A 285 -5.76 13.35 -117.26
C ALA A 285 -6.20 12.20 -118.19
N HIS A 286 -7.32 11.52 -117.90
CA HIS A 286 -7.87 10.48 -118.75
C HIS A 286 -8.57 11.04 -119.99
N GLU A 287 -9.24 12.20 -119.87
CA GLU A 287 -9.86 12.91 -120.99
C GLU A 287 -8.81 13.48 -121.96
N GLU A 288 -7.73 14.09 -121.45
CA GLU A 288 -6.59 14.54 -122.27
C GLU A 288 -5.91 13.35 -123.00
N LEU A 289 -5.79 12.20 -122.33
CA LEU A 289 -5.20 11.00 -122.91
C LEU A 289 -6.10 10.38 -124.01
N GLN A 290 -7.43 10.49 -123.90
CA GLN A 290 -8.34 10.12 -124.98
C GLN A 290 -8.26 11.08 -126.18
N GLN A 291 -8.25 12.40 -125.94
CA GLN A 291 -8.15 13.39 -127.02
C GLN A 291 -6.85 13.25 -127.82
N THR A 292 -5.73 12.97 -127.14
CA THR A 292 -4.45 12.70 -127.81
C THR A 292 -4.45 11.38 -128.57
N ARG A 293 -5.12 10.32 -128.07
CA ARG A 293 -5.24 9.01 -128.74
C ARG A 293 -5.98 9.10 -130.08
N VAL A 294 -7.16 9.73 -130.12
CA VAL A 294 -7.94 9.94 -131.36
C VAL A 294 -7.14 10.75 -132.40
N ARG A 295 -6.39 11.75 -131.94
CA ARG A 295 -5.51 12.56 -132.81
C ARG A 295 -4.36 11.74 -133.40
N LEU A 296 -3.84 10.76 -132.66
CA LEU A 296 -2.76 9.86 -133.08
C LEU A 296 -3.23 8.88 -134.17
N GLU A 297 -4.43 8.32 -134.01
CA GLU A 297 -5.04 7.40 -135.00
C GLU A 297 -5.28 8.09 -136.36
N SER A 298 -5.76 9.34 -136.34
CA SER A 298 -5.92 10.18 -137.55
C SER A 298 -4.60 10.41 -138.29
N MET A 299 -3.54 10.79 -137.57
CA MET A 299 -2.19 10.99 -138.16
C MET A 299 -1.58 9.67 -138.66
N SER A 300 -1.85 8.55 -137.98
CA SER A 300 -1.37 7.22 -138.39
C SER A 300 -1.95 6.79 -139.74
N GLY A 301 -3.23 7.06 -140.00
CA GLY A 301 -3.87 6.81 -141.29
C GLY A 301 -3.19 7.52 -142.46
N GLN A 302 -2.75 8.77 -142.26
CA GLN A 302 -2.05 9.55 -143.29
C GLN A 302 -0.64 9.00 -143.59
N LEU A 303 0.09 8.52 -142.59
CA LEU A 303 1.40 7.87 -142.78
C LEU A 303 1.29 6.55 -143.58
N SER A 304 0.28 5.73 -143.27
CA SER A 304 0.02 4.45 -143.97
C SER A 304 -0.22 4.65 -145.48
N GLN A 305 -0.96 5.70 -145.85
CA GLN A 305 -1.24 6.07 -147.24
C GLN A 305 0.06 6.38 -148.02
N LEU A 306 1.00 7.10 -147.40
CA LEU A 306 2.28 7.49 -148.02
C LEU A 306 3.29 6.33 -148.09
N GLN A 307 3.35 5.47 -147.08
CA GLN A 307 4.26 4.30 -147.09
C GLN A 307 3.98 3.36 -148.28
N LYS A 308 2.71 3.14 -148.66
CA LYS A 308 2.35 2.36 -149.85
C LYS A 308 2.86 2.96 -151.16
N GLN A 309 2.91 4.29 -151.26
CA GLN A 309 3.41 4.98 -152.46
C GLN A 309 4.95 4.90 -152.56
N LEU A 310 5.65 4.93 -151.42
CA LEU A 310 7.11 4.80 -151.36
C LEU A 310 7.58 3.42 -151.84
N ALA A 311 7.03 2.35 -151.25
CA ALA A 311 7.42 0.96 -151.56
C ALA A 311 7.24 0.60 -153.05
N ALA A 312 6.19 1.11 -153.69
CA ALA A 312 5.94 0.90 -155.11
C ALA A 312 6.96 1.61 -156.04
N ARG A 313 7.63 2.68 -155.57
CA ARG A 313 8.71 3.34 -156.30
C ARG A 313 10.04 2.62 -156.09
N GLU A 314 10.35 2.22 -154.86
CA GLU A 314 11.61 1.53 -154.53
C GLU A 314 11.80 0.19 -155.26
N ALA A 315 10.72 -0.60 -155.40
CA ALA A 315 10.77 -1.88 -156.11
C ALA A 315 11.27 -1.72 -157.56
N LYS A 316 10.87 -0.64 -158.23
CA LYS A 316 11.23 -0.34 -159.63
C LYS A 316 12.64 0.24 -159.80
N VAL A 317 13.29 0.66 -158.71
CA VAL A 317 14.70 1.06 -158.73
C VAL A 317 15.61 -0.17 -158.64
N ARG A 318 15.33 -1.10 -157.70
CA ARG A 318 16.12 -2.32 -157.50
C ARG A 318 16.23 -3.19 -158.75
N GLU A 319 15.14 -3.34 -159.51
CA GLU A 319 15.11 -4.11 -160.77
C GLU A 319 16.09 -3.56 -161.83
N LEU A 320 16.27 -2.23 -161.88
CA LEU A 320 17.22 -1.57 -162.78
C LEU A 320 18.66 -1.69 -162.27
N GLU A 321 18.87 -1.59 -160.95
CA GLU A 321 20.20 -1.70 -160.33
C GLU A 321 20.80 -3.12 -160.47
N GLU A 322 20.00 -4.17 -160.31
CA GLU A 322 20.48 -5.55 -160.46
C GLU A 322 20.78 -5.97 -161.92
N SER A 323 20.21 -5.30 -162.91
CA SER A 323 20.57 -5.56 -164.31
C SER A 323 21.95 -4.98 -164.63
N LEU A 324 22.20 -3.74 -164.18
CA LEU A 324 23.43 -2.99 -164.37
C LEU A 324 24.63 -3.53 -163.57
N SER A 325 24.40 -4.27 -162.48
CA SER A 325 25.48 -4.94 -161.73
C SER A 325 25.99 -6.20 -162.44
N ARG A 326 25.07 -7.03 -162.96
CA ARG A 326 25.39 -8.31 -163.62
C ARG A 326 26.33 -8.14 -164.82
N GLU A 327 26.15 -7.09 -165.62
CA GLU A 327 27.05 -6.80 -166.76
C GLU A 327 28.47 -6.41 -166.31
N ARG A 328 28.60 -5.63 -165.22
CA ARG A 328 29.88 -5.12 -164.74
C ARG A 328 30.80 -6.21 -164.19
N ASP A 329 30.24 -7.18 -163.46
CA ASP A 329 31.04 -8.27 -162.88
C ASP A 329 31.48 -9.31 -163.91
N LEU A 330 30.70 -9.50 -164.98
CA LEU A 330 31.04 -10.38 -166.09
C LEU A 330 32.21 -9.80 -166.91
N MET A 331 32.26 -8.47 -167.08
CA MET A 331 33.39 -7.78 -167.71
C MET A 331 34.67 -7.80 -166.84
N ARG A 332 34.57 -7.66 -165.52
CA ARG A 332 35.73 -7.66 -164.61
C ARG A 332 36.52 -8.97 -164.63
N ARG A 333 35.86 -10.11 -164.42
CA ARG A 333 36.52 -11.43 -164.30
C ARG A 333 37.35 -11.78 -165.54
N ARG A 334 36.83 -11.45 -166.73
CA ARG A 334 37.46 -11.69 -168.04
C ARG A 334 38.74 -10.87 -168.26
N LEU A 335 38.93 -9.80 -167.48
CA LEU A 335 40.08 -8.92 -167.52
C LEU A 335 41.19 -9.46 -166.60
N GLU A 336 40.83 -9.84 -165.37
CA GLU A 336 41.73 -10.44 -164.37
C GLU A 336 42.38 -11.76 -164.86
N GLU A 337 41.66 -12.57 -165.63
CA GLU A 337 42.21 -13.79 -166.26
C GLU A 337 43.35 -13.47 -167.24
N LYS A 338 43.18 -12.42 -168.05
CA LYS A 338 44.18 -12.02 -169.06
C LYS A 338 45.38 -11.28 -168.47
N GLU A 339 45.21 -10.58 -167.35
CA GLU A 339 46.34 -10.00 -166.62
C GLU A 339 47.24 -11.07 -165.98
N LYS A 340 46.65 -12.19 -165.50
CA LYS A 340 47.42 -13.34 -164.97
C LYS A 340 48.22 -14.06 -166.04
N GLU A 341 47.62 -14.37 -167.19
CA GLU A 341 48.33 -14.96 -168.34
C GLU A 341 49.54 -14.09 -168.77
N MET A 342 49.37 -12.76 -168.76
CA MET A 342 50.42 -11.79 -169.11
C MET A 342 51.54 -11.70 -168.06
N ALA A 343 51.28 -12.01 -166.79
CA ALA A 343 52.30 -12.04 -165.73
C ALA A 343 53.16 -13.31 -165.82
N ASP A 344 52.52 -14.48 -165.91
CA ASP A 344 53.18 -15.79 -166.01
C ASP A 344 54.14 -15.87 -167.20
N MET A 345 53.70 -15.40 -168.37
CA MET A 345 54.52 -15.40 -169.59
C MET A 345 55.77 -14.51 -169.47
N ARG A 346 55.67 -13.39 -168.73
CA ARG A 346 56.82 -12.49 -168.50
C ARG A 346 57.82 -13.07 -167.51
N HIS A 347 57.37 -13.76 -166.46
CA HIS A 347 58.28 -14.38 -165.50
C HIS A 347 59.12 -15.49 -166.15
N ARG A 348 58.49 -16.33 -167.00
CA ARG A 348 59.20 -17.33 -167.82
C ARG A 348 60.20 -16.70 -168.79
N MET A 349 59.82 -15.59 -169.45
CA MET A 349 60.71 -14.90 -170.38
C MET A 349 61.94 -14.26 -169.68
N GLN A 350 61.79 -13.82 -168.42
CA GLN A 350 62.91 -13.33 -167.63
C GLN A 350 63.86 -14.48 -167.26
N GLN A 351 63.33 -15.60 -166.77
CA GLN A 351 64.14 -16.80 -166.46
C GLN A 351 64.96 -17.26 -167.66
N GLN A 352 64.36 -17.30 -168.85
CA GLN A 352 65.08 -17.65 -170.08
C GLN A 352 66.20 -16.65 -170.44
N LEU A 353 66.04 -15.35 -170.13
CA LEU A 353 67.10 -14.36 -170.37
C LEU A 353 68.25 -14.50 -169.36
N ASP A 354 67.94 -14.84 -168.11
CA ASP A 354 68.96 -15.12 -167.09
C ASP A 354 69.74 -16.42 -167.45
N GLU A 355 69.04 -17.45 -167.95
CA GLU A 355 69.65 -18.68 -168.54
C GLU A 355 70.54 -18.36 -169.76
N TYR A 356 70.12 -17.43 -170.65
CA TYR A 356 70.96 -16.97 -171.76
C TYR A 356 72.16 -16.12 -171.30
N GLN A 357 72.10 -15.49 -170.12
CA GLN A 357 73.22 -14.77 -169.52
C GLN A 357 74.27 -15.75 -168.96
N GLU A 358 73.87 -16.86 -168.34
CA GLU A 358 74.81 -17.94 -167.97
C GLU A 358 75.42 -18.61 -169.21
N LEU A 359 74.64 -18.76 -170.29
CA LEU A 359 75.14 -19.28 -171.56
C LEU A 359 76.12 -18.31 -172.25
N LEU A 360 75.98 -17.00 -172.05
CA LEU A 360 76.93 -15.99 -172.54
C LEU A 360 78.32 -16.16 -171.90
N ASP A 361 78.38 -16.45 -170.61
CA ASP A 361 79.64 -16.68 -169.89
C ASP A 361 80.31 -18.01 -170.30
N ILE A 362 79.53 -19.10 -170.42
CA ILE A 362 80.04 -20.40 -170.91
C ILE A 362 80.56 -20.27 -172.36
N LYS A 363 79.89 -19.46 -173.20
CA LYS A 363 80.24 -19.24 -174.61
C LYS A 363 81.27 -18.10 -174.82
N LEU A 364 81.73 -17.47 -173.75
CA LEU A 364 82.96 -16.66 -173.68
C LEU A 364 84.16 -17.50 -173.23
N ALA A 365 83.94 -18.48 -172.35
CA ALA A 365 84.96 -19.44 -171.95
C ALA A 365 85.33 -20.41 -173.09
N LEU A 366 84.32 -20.94 -173.78
CA LEU A 366 84.52 -21.59 -175.07
C LEU A 366 85.08 -20.61 -176.10
N ASP A 367 85.96 -21.12 -176.94
CA ASP A 367 86.21 -20.58 -178.27
C ASP A 367 86.89 -19.19 -178.40
N MET A 368 87.32 -18.65 -177.25
CA MET A 368 88.71 -18.17 -177.16
C MET A 368 89.70 -19.24 -177.69
N GLU A 369 89.37 -20.53 -177.56
CA GLU A 369 90.07 -21.66 -178.19
C GLU A 369 90.04 -21.62 -179.73
N ILE A 370 88.87 -21.44 -180.38
CA ILE A 370 88.78 -21.21 -181.84
C ILE A 370 89.53 -19.94 -182.27
N SER A 371 89.68 -18.93 -181.41
CA SER A 371 90.51 -17.74 -181.71
C SER A 371 92.01 -18.07 -181.88
N ALA A 372 92.46 -19.25 -181.40
CA ALA A 372 93.76 -19.82 -181.74
C ALA A 372 93.69 -20.64 -183.05
N TYR A 373 92.68 -21.51 -183.22
CA TYR A 373 92.58 -22.38 -184.40
C TYR A 373 92.36 -21.64 -185.73
N ARG A 374 91.58 -20.55 -185.76
CA ARG A 374 91.30 -19.80 -187.02
C ARG A 374 92.25 -18.64 -187.32
N LYS A 375 93.30 -18.46 -186.51
CA LYS A 375 94.52 -17.73 -186.93
C LYS A 375 95.49 -18.60 -187.74
N LEU A 376 95.23 -19.90 -187.80
CA LEU A 376 95.99 -20.92 -188.53
C LEU A 376 95.12 -21.66 -189.58
N LEU A 377 94.04 -20.99 -190.01
CA LEU A 377 93.22 -21.27 -191.18
C LEU A 377 92.76 -19.89 -191.69
N GLU A 378 93.71 -18.99 -191.97
CA GLU A 378 94.49 -18.90 -193.24
C GLU A 378 93.73 -18.00 -194.22
N GLY A 379 94.38 -17.20 -195.08
CA GLY A 379 95.69 -17.41 -195.69
C GLY A 379 95.55 -18.14 -197.04
N GLU A 380 94.42 -18.81 -197.24
CA GLU A 380 93.88 -19.26 -198.52
C GLU A 380 92.49 -18.61 -198.75
N GLU A 381 91.93 -18.81 -199.94
CA GLU A 381 90.65 -18.24 -200.43
C GLU A 381 90.56 -16.70 -200.49
N GLU A 382 91.59 -15.99 -200.04
CA GLU A 382 92.17 -14.95 -200.89
C GLU A 382 92.40 -15.52 -202.31
N ARG A 383 91.51 -15.17 -203.25
CA ARG A 383 91.68 -15.05 -204.72
C ARG A 383 90.37 -15.10 -205.48
N LEU A 384 89.32 -15.75 -204.96
CA LEU A 384 88.15 -16.16 -205.75
C LEU A 384 86.84 -15.47 -205.33
N ARG A 385 86.33 -14.61 -206.22
CA ARG A 385 84.99 -14.01 -206.11
C ARG A 385 83.90 -15.06 -206.36
N LEU A 386 83.38 -15.70 -205.31
CA LEU A 386 82.27 -16.66 -205.43
C LEU A 386 80.96 -16.15 -204.81
N SER A 387 80.13 -15.62 -205.71
CA SER A 387 78.66 -15.67 -205.72
C SER A 387 78.17 -17.14 -205.84
N PRO A 388 76.84 -17.48 -205.92
CA PRO A 388 75.62 -16.65 -205.80
C PRO A 388 74.40 -17.27 -205.04
N SER A 389 73.42 -16.43 -204.64
CA SER A 389 71.97 -16.76 -204.48
C SER A 389 71.53 -17.83 -203.44
N PRO A 390 70.22 -18.15 -203.26
CA PRO A 390 68.95 -17.46 -203.66
C PRO A 390 67.93 -17.12 -202.51
N PRO A 391 66.86 -16.31 -202.73
CA PRO A 391 65.77 -15.91 -201.77
C PRO A 391 64.38 -16.58 -202.08
N PRO A 392 63.14 -16.16 -201.64
CA PRO A 392 62.64 -15.09 -200.72
C PRO A 392 61.46 -15.49 -199.73
N GLY A 393 60.75 -14.54 -199.07
CA GLY A 393 59.46 -14.78 -198.33
C GLY A 393 58.93 -13.61 -197.43
N ARG A 394 57.75 -13.61 -196.74
CA ARG A 394 56.46 -14.37 -196.88
C ARG A 394 55.30 -13.95 -195.87
N VAL A 395 54.46 -12.94 -196.19
CA VAL A 395 53.00 -12.74 -195.78
C VAL A 395 52.58 -12.30 -194.32
N ILE A 396 51.61 -11.34 -194.21
CA ILE A 396 50.64 -10.99 -193.08
C ILE A 396 50.91 -9.80 -192.07
N SER A 397 49.83 -9.13 -191.57
CA SER A 397 49.79 -8.04 -190.52
C SER A 397 48.33 -7.65 -190.05
N VAL A 398 48.10 -6.48 -189.36
CA VAL A 398 46.84 -5.63 -189.20
C VAL A 398 46.22 -5.33 -187.75
N THR A 399 46.05 -4.03 -187.37
CA THR A 399 45.10 -3.29 -186.42
C THR A 399 45.12 -3.14 -184.84
N ARG A 400 44.90 -1.88 -184.36
CA ARG A 400 44.01 -1.30 -183.26
C ARG A 400 44.40 -1.07 -181.75
N THR A 401 43.55 -0.36 -180.94
CA THR A 401 43.87 0.56 -179.77
C THR A 401 42.81 0.73 -178.61
N SER A 402 43.14 1.46 -177.49
CA SER A 402 42.27 2.32 -176.55
C SER A 402 41.82 1.86 -175.09
N GLY A 403 41.40 2.77 -174.14
CA GLY A 403 40.81 2.50 -172.75
C GLY A 403 40.55 3.72 -171.74
N SER A 404 39.75 3.60 -170.62
CA SER A 404 39.44 4.59 -169.49
C SER A 404 38.46 4.01 -168.37
N GLY A 405 38.06 4.52 -167.15
CA GLY A 405 38.37 5.66 -166.19
C GLY A 405 37.33 5.92 -164.99
N THR A 406 37.74 6.64 -163.88
CA THR A 406 37.00 7.43 -162.78
C THR A 406 35.88 6.86 -161.79
N GLN A 407 35.34 7.51 -160.69
CA GLN A 407 35.84 8.25 -159.45
C GLN A 407 34.70 8.65 -158.37
N THR A 408 35.04 9.27 -157.18
CA THR A 408 34.28 10.23 -156.21
C THR A 408 33.54 9.84 -154.83
N GLN A 409 32.53 10.60 -154.25
CA GLN A 409 32.38 10.99 -152.76
C GLN A 409 30.98 11.07 -151.93
N THR A 410 30.97 11.05 -150.53
CA THR A 410 30.23 11.83 -149.39
C THR A 410 28.89 11.55 -148.48
N ARG A 411 29.00 11.49 -147.07
CA ARG A 411 28.25 12.08 -145.79
C ARG A 411 26.99 11.58 -144.86
N LEU A 412 27.06 11.47 -143.43
CA LEU A 412 26.05 11.75 -142.22
C LEU A 412 26.19 11.09 -140.70
N ALA A 413 25.51 11.50 -139.52
CA ALA A 413 25.51 10.92 -138.04
C ALA A 413 24.54 11.45 -136.80
N GLN A 414 24.39 10.82 -135.53
CA GLN A 414 23.71 11.23 -134.15
C GLN A 414 23.71 10.17 -132.89
N SER A 415 23.18 10.12 -131.57
CA SER A 415 22.61 10.87 -130.29
C SER A 415 22.27 9.89 -128.99
N SER A 416 21.84 10.00 -127.65
CA SER A 416 21.47 10.93 -126.41
C SER A 416 21.50 10.37 -124.83
N SER A 417 20.57 10.57 -123.79
CA SER A 417 20.80 10.55 -122.20
C SER A 417 19.68 10.29 -121.00
N THR A 418 19.98 10.26 -119.60
CA THR A 418 19.21 10.62 -118.24
C THR A 418 18.97 9.68 -116.89
N ARG A 419 18.85 10.15 -115.54
CA ARG A 419 18.08 9.65 -114.23
C ARG A 419 18.49 9.99 -112.65
N THR A 420 17.86 9.46 -111.49
CA THR A 420 17.81 9.88 -109.95
C THR A 420 17.74 8.73 -108.78
N SER A 421 17.49 8.66 -107.39
CA SER A 421 17.19 9.37 -105.99
C SER A 421 17.08 8.33 -104.70
N SER A 422 16.88 8.35 -103.29
CA SER A 422 16.60 9.09 -101.91
C SER A 422 16.95 8.21 -100.54
N GLY A 423 16.71 8.24 -99.14
CA GLY A 423 15.97 8.84 -97.90
C GLY A 423 16.32 8.31 -96.35
N SER A 424 15.70 8.62 -95.11
CA SER A 424 16.11 8.20 -93.63
C SER A 424 15.16 8.29 -92.26
N ALA A 425 15.56 7.99 -90.92
CA ALA A 425 14.72 7.83 -89.58
C ALA A 425 15.31 8.00 -88.03
N LYS A 426 14.61 7.70 -86.81
CA LYS A 426 15.01 7.97 -85.28
C LYS A 426 14.26 7.26 -83.97
N LYS A 427 14.66 7.36 -82.60
CA LYS A 427 14.02 6.77 -81.27
C LYS A 427 14.43 7.25 -79.72
N ARG A 428 13.93 6.72 -78.50
CA ARG A 428 14.14 7.12 -76.97
C ARG A 428 13.78 6.10 -75.71
N ARG A 429 14.11 6.29 -74.34
CA ARG A 429 13.83 5.45 -73.02
C ARG A 429 13.93 6.12 -71.52
N LEU A 430 13.56 5.50 -70.30
CA LEU A 430 13.68 5.96 -68.80
C LEU A 430 13.58 4.91 -67.52
N ASN A 431 13.62 5.29 -66.16
CA ASN A 431 13.97 4.56 -64.79
C ASN A 431 13.18 4.98 -63.41
N ASP A 432 13.25 4.63 -62.04
CA ASP A 432 13.66 3.53 -60.97
C ASP A 432 13.22 3.79 -59.39
N THR A 433 13.46 2.97 -58.27
CA THR A 433 12.90 3.01 -56.78
C THR A 433 13.64 2.35 -55.47
N ASP A 434 13.19 2.42 -54.12
CA ASP A 434 13.84 1.91 -52.77
C ASP A 434 12.97 1.34 -51.50
N SER A 435 13.47 0.84 -50.29
CA SER A 435 12.76 -0.05 -49.22
C SER A 435 13.10 -0.14 -47.62
N GLU A 436 12.66 -1.19 -46.83
CA GLU A 436 12.32 -1.27 -45.31
C GLU A 436 12.66 -2.57 -44.44
N ALA A 437 12.35 -2.68 -43.09
CA ALA A 437 12.51 -3.91 -42.19
C ALA A 437 11.72 -3.98 -40.80
N SER A 438 11.27 -5.14 -40.27
CA SER A 438 10.28 -5.24 -39.12
C SER A 438 10.39 -6.41 -38.07
N SER A 439 9.47 -6.51 -37.08
CA SER A 439 9.28 -7.64 -36.12
C SER A 439 7.78 -7.83 -35.69
N VAL A 440 7.41 -8.99 -35.11
CA VAL A 440 5.98 -9.44 -34.99
C VAL A 440 5.60 -10.10 -33.65
N THR A 441 4.42 -9.75 -33.13
CA THR A 441 3.52 -10.63 -32.34
C THR A 441 2.05 -10.29 -32.65
N GLY A 442 1.14 -11.27 -32.69
CA GLY A 442 -0.30 -10.99 -32.68
C GLY A 442 -0.92 -10.43 -33.98
N GLY A 443 -0.41 -10.82 -35.16
CA GLY A 443 -1.09 -10.60 -36.45
C GLY A 443 -0.98 -9.20 -37.06
N THR A 444 -0.73 -8.15 -36.29
CA THR A 444 -0.69 -6.75 -36.77
C THR A 444 0.58 -6.03 -36.31
N VAL A 445 1.37 -5.49 -37.25
CA VAL A 445 2.63 -4.79 -36.94
C VAL A 445 2.39 -3.29 -36.76
N THR A 446 2.09 -2.85 -35.53
CA THR A 446 1.99 -1.43 -35.16
C THR A 446 3.31 -0.91 -34.58
N ARG A 447 4.09 -0.20 -35.39
CA ARG A 447 5.34 0.48 -34.97
C ARG A 447 5.06 1.79 -34.22
N THR A 448 4.70 1.69 -32.94
CA THR A 448 4.50 2.87 -32.08
C THR A 448 5.84 3.39 -31.55
N ARG A 449 6.48 4.33 -32.26
CA ARG A 449 7.76 4.93 -31.85
C ARG A 449 7.55 5.95 -30.71
N ILE A 450 7.35 5.46 -29.49
CA ILE A 450 7.25 6.31 -28.29
C ILE A 450 8.60 6.99 -28.03
N SER A 451 8.60 8.31 -28.03
CA SER A 451 9.75 9.15 -27.65
C SER A 451 9.37 9.99 -26.44
N GLN A 452 9.94 9.69 -25.28
CA GLN A 452 9.70 10.45 -24.06
C GLN A 452 10.71 11.59 -23.94
N GLN A 453 10.22 12.82 -23.81
CA GLN A 453 11.03 14.01 -23.51
C GLN A 453 10.54 14.60 -22.19
N ALA A 454 11.46 14.84 -21.27
CA ALA A 454 11.19 15.45 -19.98
C ALA A 454 11.97 16.76 -19.85
N SER A 455 11.28 17.84 -19.48
CA SER A 455 11.86 19.14 -19.16
C SER A 455 11.27 19.64 -17.85
N ALA A 456 12.09 20.34 -17.06
CA ALA A 456 11.70 20.82 -15.74
C ALA A 456 12.24 22.24 -15.52
N SER A 457 11.39 23.12 -14.98
CA SER A 457 11.78 24.47 -14.56
C SER A 457 11.98 24.47 -13.04
N GLY A 458 13.13 23.98 -12.59
CA GLY A 458 13.46 23.87 -11.16
C GLY A 458 14.59 22.87 -10.86
N ARG A 459 14.92 22.76 -9.57
CA ARG A 459 16.00 21.89 -9.05
C ARG A 459 15.67 20.39 -9.08
N VAL A 460 14.38 20.05 -9.12
CA VAL A 460 13.87 18.68 -9.12
C VAL A 460 13.26 18.37 -10.48
N THR A 461 13.66 17.25 -11.07
CA THR A 461 13.21 16.77 -12.38
C THR A 461 12.43 15.47 -12.22
N VAL A 462 11.47 15.21 -13.12
CA VAL A 462 10.87 13.88 -13.25
C VAL A 462 11.79 13.05 -14.16
N ASP A 463 12.38 11.98 -13.63
CA ASP A 463 13.34 11.14 -14.35
C ASP A 463 12.65 9.97 -15.06
N GLU A 464 11.76 9.28 -14.35
CA GLU A 464 10.98 8.16 -14.87
C GLU A 464 9.52 8.30 -14.45
N VAL A 465 8.61 7.98 -15.37
CA VAL A 465 7.19 7.77 -15.09
C VAL A 465 6.84 6.39 -15.60
N ASP A 466 6.37 5.52 -14.71
CA ASP A 466 5.86 4.21 -15.15
C ASP A 466 4.64 4.40 -16.06
N LEU A 467 4.64 3.69 -17.19
CA LEU A 467 3.54 3.68 -18.15
C LEU A 467 2.31 3.00 -17.54
N GLU A 468 2.49 1.91 -16.79
CA GLU A 468 1.43 1.24 -16.03
C GLU A 468 0.96 2.06 -14.82
N GLY A 469 1.78 3.03 -14.36
CA GLY A 469 1.43 4.06 -13.39
C GLY A 469 1.66 3.72 -11.93
N LYS A 470 2.50 2.73 -11.63
CA LYS A 470 2.81 2.25 -10.27
C LYS A 470 3.74 3.19 -9.49
N TYR A 471 4.61 3.96 -10.16
CA TYR A 471 5.55 4.90 -9.52
C TYR A 471 5.85 6.14 -10.38
N VAL A 472 6.39 7.20 -9.76
CA VAL A 472 6.88 8.42 -10.44
C VAL A 472 8.20 8.86 -9.81
N ARG A 473 9.32 8.62 -10.50
CA ARG A 473 10.65 8.92 -9.97
C ARG A 473 11.01 10.39 -10.16
N LEU A 474 11.17 11.10 -9.05
CA LEU A 474 11.74 12.44 -8.99
C LEU A 474 13.23 12.37 -8.65
N SER A 475 14.02 13.27 -9.21
CA SER A 475 15.45 13.42 -8.90
C SER A 475 15.83 14.88 -8.67
N ASN A 476 16.57 15.15 -7.60
CA ASN A 476 17.19 16.46 -7.38
C ASN A 476 18.53 16.49 -8.12
N LYS A 477 18.56 17.16 -9.27
CA LYS A 477 19.76 17.30 -10.12
C LYS A 477 20.55 18.59 -9.80
N SER A 478 20.24 19.26 -8.69
CA SER A 478 21.01 20.41 -8.20
C SER A 478 22.02 20.01 -7.12
N ASP A 479 22.92 20.94 -6.85
CA ASP A 479 24.00 20.91 -5.85
C ASP A 479 23.52 21.09 -4.39
N GLN A 480 22.23 21.36 -4.17
CA GLN A 480 21.67 21.75 -2.88
C GLN A 480 20.42 20.94 -2.52
N ASP A 481 20.25 20.67 -1.22
CA ASP A 481 19.09 19.95 -0.67
C ASP A 481 17.78 20.73 -0.89
N GLN A 482 16.79 20.10 -1.52
CA GLN A 482 15.48 20.71 -1.80
C GLN A 482 14.44 20.22 -0.80
N SER A 483 13.92 21.12 0.03
CA SER A 483 12.72 20.83 0.83
C SER A 483 11.51 20.64 -0.11
N LEU A 484 10.83 19.52 0.03
CA LEU A 484 9.55 19.23 -0.63
C LEU A 484 8.40 19.18 0.38
N GLY A 485 8.59 19.73 1.58
CA GLY A 485 7.53 19.83 2.60
C GLY A 485 6.28 20.51 2.02
N HIS A 486 5.13 19.84 2.14
CA HIS A 486 3.83 20.26 1.59
C HIS A 486 3.71 20.25 0.05
N TRP A 487 4.73 19.79 -0.70
CA TRP A 487 4.59 19.60 -2.16
C TRP A 487 3.65 18.42 -2.45
N GLN A 488 3.04 18.43 -3.64
CA GLN A 488 2.15 17.37 -4.10
C GLN A 488 2.45 16.97 -5.56
N VAL A 489 2.57 15.66 -5.81
CA VAL A 489 2.74 15.09 -7.15
C VAL A 489 1.36 14.74 -7.68
N LYS A 490 0.99 15.30 -8.84
CA LYS A 490 -0.30 15.07 -9.50
C LYS A 490 -0.09 14.33 -10.82
N ARG A 491 -0.33 13.01 -10.87
CA ARG A 491 -0.39 12.24 -12.13
C ARG A 491 -1.82 12.26 -12.67
N GLN A 492 -2.00 12.71 -13.90
CA GLN A 492 -3.30 12.72 -14.57
C GLN A 492 -3.12 12.12 -15.97
N VAL A 493 -3.93 11.10 -16.30
CA VAL A 493 -3.88 10.39 -17.59
C VAL A 493 -5.13 10.80 -18.38
N GLY A 494 -4.92 11.59 -19.43
CA GLY A 494 -6.03 12.18 -20.21
C GLY A 494 -7.02 12.97 -19.35
N SER A 495 -8.31 12.74 -19.58
CA SER A 495 -9.43 13.31 -18.82
C SER A 495 -9.71 12.61 -17.48
N GLY A 496 -8.94 11.58 -17.11
CA GLY A 496 -9.17 10.79 -15.90
C GLY A 496 -8.96 11.57 -14.58
N THR A 497 -9.50 11.04 -13.49
CA THR A 497 -9.31 11.59 -12.14
C THR A 497 -7.82 11.61 -11.75
N PRO A 498 -7.29 12.74 -11.25
CA PRO A 498 -5.87 12.85 -10.94
C PRO A 498 -5.49 12.09 -9.66
N ILE A 499 -4.43 11.29 -9.74
CA ILE A 499 -3.79 10.67 -8.58
C ILE A 499 -2.88 11.73 -7.93
N ILE A 500 -3.10 12.01 -6.64
CA ILE A 500 -2.36 13.03 -5.89
C ILE A 500 -1.64 12.39 -4.71
N PHE A 501 -0.30 12.38 -4.75
CA PHE A 501 0.55 12.07 -3.61
C PHE A 501 1.01 13.38 -2.94
N LYS A 502 1.13 13.40 -1.60
CA LYS A 502 1.57 14.57 -0.84
C LYS A 502 2.77 14.25 0.03
N PHE A 503 3.83 15.06 -0.07
CA PHE A 503 5.03 14.88 0.73
C PHE A 503 4.81 15.27 2.20
N PRO A 504 5.38 14.54 3.17
CA PRO A 504 5.35 14.91 4.59
C PRO A 504 5.90 16.32 4.84
N PRO A 505 5.39 17.09 5.83
CA PRO A 505 5.79 18.47 6.10
C PRO A 505 7.30 18.73 6.31
N LYS A 506 8.08 17.69 6.63
CA LYS A 506 9.52 17.76 6.90
C LYS A 506 10.36 16.96 5.89
N PHE A 507 9.82 16.65 4.71
CA PHE A 507 10.56 15.89 3.69
C PHE A 507 11.51 16.79 2.88
N THR A 508 12.79 16.39 2.82
CA THR A 508 13.84 17.08 2.04
C THR A 508 14.53 16.06 1.15
N LEU A 509 14.54 16.32 -0.17
CA LEU A 509 15.25 15.51 -1.16
C LEU A 509 16.66 16.07 -1.35
N LYS A 510 17.68 15.32 -0.91
CA LYS A 510 19.07 15.80 -0.92
C LYS A 510 19.61 16.01 -2.33
N ALA A 511 20.67 16.81 -2.45
CA ALA A 511 21.44 16.95 -3.69
C ALA A 511 21.81 15.58 -4.27
N GLY A 512 21.54 15.37 -5.57
CA GLY A 512 21.80 14.11 -6.28
C GLY A 512 20.92 12.91 -5.91
N GLN A 513 19.96 13.03 -4.98
CA GLN A 513 19.09 11.91 -4.58
C GLN A 513 17.81 11.80 -5.41
N THR A 514 17.22 10.59 -5.40
CA THR A 514 15.95 10.28 -6.07
C THR A 514 14.91 9.74 -5.08
N VAL A 515 13.62 9.89 -5.42
CA VAL A 515 12.47 9.34 -4.70
C VAL A 515 11.43 8.86 -5.71
N THR A 516 10.67 7.80 -5.40
CA THR A 516 9.78 7.05 -6.33
C THR A 516 8.33 7.02 -5.87
#